data_AF-A0A923XKN7-F1
#
_entry.id   AF-A0A923XKN7-F1
#
_cell.length_a   1.000
_cell.length_b   1.000
_cell.length_c   1.000
_cell.angle_alpha   90.00
_cell.angle_beta   90.00
_cell.angle_gamma   90.00
#
_symmetry.space_group_name_H-M   'P 1'
#
loop_
_entity.id
_entity.type
_entity.pdbx_description
1 polymer ?
#
loop_
_entity_poly.entity_id
_entity_poly.type
_entity_poly.pdbx_seq_one_letter_code
_entity_poly.pdbx_strand_id
1 'polypeptide(L)'
;MDVNLRHSSDLGNVWIGWYRAPQLDVSQLRAGWDRTFPWGLVRVTPSLQWATGGFWGGSIAAEAGETWFVGAGLGRTNLRQYANLNFDPNDAWMLSAGYRWADNRSLSALLVRDNRENPDQQHFHLVYRTPIEGGQRLTLDLLAKRGLVDGEPIRRLGASVAYDWPRHFVRVAWDPKVNFTAQNMLRLSAGLRF
;
A
#
# COMPACT_ATOMS: atom_id res chain seq x y z
N MET A 1 3.21 16.21 -5.89
CA MET A 1 3.59 15.37 -7.04
C MET A 1 4.43 14.22 -6.54
N ASP A 2 4.24 13.04 -7.11
CA ASP A 2 4.98 11.83 -6.75
C ASP A 2 5.34 11.09 -8.04
N VAL A 3 6.63 10.83 -8.26
CA VAL A 3 7.15 10.13 -9.44
C VAL A 3 7.89 8.90 -8.96
N ASN A 4 7.59 7.75 -9.55
CA ASN A 4 8.20 6.48 -9.16
C ASN A 4 8.66 5.71 -10.39
N LEU A 5 9.83 5.09 -10.27
CA LEU A 5 10.38 4.13 -11.20
C LEU A 5 10.51 2.79 -10.49
N ARG A 6 10.06 1.72 -11.11
CA ARG A 6 10.10 0.36 -10.54
C ARG A 6 10.73 -0.60 -11.53
N HIS A 7 11.45 -1.58 -11.01
CA HIS A 7 12.03 -2.67 -11.78
C HIS A 7 11.86 -3.98 -11.03
N SER A 8 11.47 -5.04 -11.75
CA SER A 8 11.28 -6.39 -11.22
C SER A 8 12.31 -7.31 -11.84
N SER A 9 12.97 -8.12 -11.00
CA SER A 9 13.98 -9.09 -11.41
C SER A 9 13.92 -10.33 -10.51
N ASP A 10 14.76 -11.33 -10.78
CA ASP A 10 14.91 -12.49 -9.89
C ASP A 10 15.42 -12.12 -8.49
N LEU A 11 16.06 -10.95 -8.35
CA LEU A 11 16.51 -10.42 -7.06
C LEU A 11 15.39 -9.72 -6.27
N GLY A 12 14.19 -9.59 -6.83
CA GLY A 12 13.05 -8.92 -6.24
C GLY A 12 12.63 -7.66 -7.00
N ASN A 13 11.75 -6.90 -6.38
CA ASN A 13 11.26 -5.62 -6.88
C ASN A 13 12.06 -4.50 -6.23
N VAL A 14 12.62 -3.61 -7.05
CA VAL A 14 13.24 -2.37 -6.59
C VAL A 14 12.42 -1.20 -7.09
N TRP A 15 12.41 -0.13 -6.31
CA TRP A 15 11.84 1.13 -6.75
C TRP A 15 12.61 2.32 -6.22
N ILE A 16 12.60 3.40 -7.00
CA ILE A 16 13.05 4.72 -6.58
C ILE A 16 11.88 5.68 -6.81
N GLY A 17 11.75 6.67 -5.94
CA GLY A 17 10.71 7.67 -6.07
C GLY A 17 11.15 9.03 -5.58
N TRP A 18 10.55 10.06 -6.14
CA TRP A 18 10.69 11.44 -5.69
C TRP A 18 9.31 12.02 -5.37
N TYR A 19 9.16 12.50 -4.15
CA TYR A 19 7.96 13.15 -3.66
C TYR A 19 8.23 14.63 -3.41
N ARG A 20 7.33 15.50 -3.89
CA ARG A 20 7.33 16.95 -3.61
C ARG A 20 5.92 17.43 -3.28
N ALA A 21 5.77 18.08 -2.14
CA ALA A 21 4.57 18.80 -1.73
C ALA A 21 4.94 20.23 -1.37
N PRO A 22 4.85 21.19 -2.32
CA PRO A 22 5.26 22.57 -2.09
C PRO A 22 4.51 23.25 -0.93
N GLN A 23 3.22 22.95 -0.75
CA GLN A 23 2.39 23.51 0.30
C GLN A 23 2.78 23.05 1.71
N LEU A 24 3.50 21.92 1.82
CA LEU A 24 4.02 21.38 3.07
C LEU A 24 5.55 21.57 3.19
N ASP A 25 6.16 22.22 2.20
CA ASP A 25 7.60 22.28 1.96
C ASP A 25 8.35 20.94 2.12
N VAL A 26 7.71 19.84 1.73
CA VAL A 26 8.33 18.51 1.77
C VAL A 26 8.91 18.17 0.41
N SER A 27 10.16 17.74 0.37
CA SER A 27 10.81 17.08 -0.78
C SER A 27 11.57 15.86 -0.28
N GLN A 28 11.31 14.69 -0.86
CA GLN A 28 11.94 13.45 -0.40
C GLN A 28 12.29 12.53 -1.57
N LEU A 29 13.56 12.12 -1.63
CA LEU A 29 13.96 10.96 -2.42
C LEU A 29 13.76 9.71 -1.57
N ARG A 30 13.22 8.68 -2.20
CA ARG A 30 12.84 7.43 -1.56
C ARG A 30 13.29 6.26 -2.42
N ALA A 31 13.58 5.16 -1.78
CA ALA A 31 13.81 3.89 -2.45
C ALA A 31 13.27 2.76 -1.60
N GLY A 32 13.01 1.63 -2.24
CA GLY A 32 12.66 0.43 -1.53
C GLY A 32 12.92 -0.83 -2.33
N TRP A 33 12.88 -1.94 -1.61
CA TRP A 33 13.05 -3.27 -2.13
C TRP A 33 12.11 -4.24 -1.42
N ASP A 34 11.56 -5.18 -2.17
CA ASP A 34 10.82 -6.31 -1.64
C ASP A 34 11.06 -7.57 -2.47
N ARG A 35 10.93 -8.74 -1.85
CA ARG A 35 11.00 -10.02 -2.55
C ARG A 35 10.14 -11.05 -1.85
N THR A 36 9.36 -11.81 -2.62
CA THR A 36 8.59 -12.94 -2.09
C THR A 36 9.38 -14.24 -2.23
N PHE A 37 9.56 -14.94 -1.11
CA PHE A 37 10.19 -16.25 -1.03
C PHE A 37 9.12 -17.31 -0.78
N PRO A 38 8.95 -18.30 -1.69
CA PRO A 38 8.07 -19.43 -1.44
C PRO A 38 8.72 -20.39 -0.43
N TRP A 39 7.93 -20.89 0.50
CA TRP A 39 8.29 -21.92 1.48
C TRP A 39 7.09 -22.86 1.67
N GLY A 40 6.98 -23.85 0.78
CA GLY A 40 5.83 -24.76 0.75
C GLY A 40 4.53 -23.99 0.51
N LEU A 41 3.55 -24.15 1.40
CA LEU A 41 2.26 -23.45 1.34
C LEU A 41 2.32 -21.99 1.81
N VAL A 42 3.46 -21.56 2.34
CA VAL A 42 3.66 -20.21 2.89
C VAL A 42 4.56 -19.42 1.95
N ARG A 43 4.28 -18.12 1.79
CA ARG A 43 5.11 -17.17 1.06
C ARG A 43 5.50 -16.06 2.02
N VAL A 44 6.80 -15.81 2.15
CA VAL A 44 7.33 -14.77 3.04
C VAL A 44 7.87 -13.62 2.20
N THR A 45 7.45 -12.40 2.51
CA THR A 45 7.84 -11.19 1.79
C THR A 45 8.46 -10.20 2.76
N PRO A 46 9.81 -10.19 2.92
CA PRO A 46 10.51 -9.06 3.50
C PRO A 46 10.44 -7.84 2.58
N SER A 47 10.48 -6.66 3.19
CA SER A 47 10.68 -5.39 2.49
C SER A 47 11.57 -4.44 3.27
N LEU A 48 12.24 -3.55 2.54
CA LEU A 48 13.08 -2.47 3.06
C LEU A 48 12.72 -1.18 2.33
N GLN A 49 12.78 -0.08 3.08
CA GLN A 49 12.49 1.25 2.60
C GLN A 49 13.51 2.24 3.17
N TRP A 50 13.91 3.18 2.35
CA TRP A 50 14.83 4.26 2.69
C TRP A 50 14.30 5.58 2.16
N ALA A 51 14.59 6.66 2.87
CA ALA A 51 14.35 8.00 2.34
C ALA A 51 15.35 9.05 2.86
N THR A 52 15.52 10.12 2.08
CA THR A 52 16.26 11.31 2.51
C THR A 52 15.66 11.89 3.80
N GLY A 53 16.51 12.45 4.67
CA GLY A 53 16.14 12.78 6.05
C GLY A 53 16.45 11.66 7.05
N GLY A 54 17.10 10.58 6.59
CA GLY A 54 17.61 9.49 7.43
C GLY A 54 16.58 8.41 7.74
N PHE A 55 15.48 8.33 7.00
CA PHE A 55 14.46 7.32 7.21
C PHE A 55 14.91 5.94 6.78
N TRP A 56 14.59 4.96 7.64
CA TRP A 56 14.70 3.55 7.37
C TRP A 56 13.45 2.84 7.92
N GLY A 57 12.87 2.00 7.09
CA GLY A 57 11.74 1.15 7.44
C GLY A 57 11.90 -0.24 6.85
N GLY A 58 11.30 -1.23 7.48
CA GLY A 58 11.25 -2.58 6.96
C GLY A 58 10.01 -3.31 7.45
N SER A 59 9.62 -4.33 6.71
CA SER A 59 8.52 -5.20 7.12
C SER A 59 8.79 -6.65 6.73
N ILE A 60 8.06 -7.54 7.38
CA ILE A 60 7.94 -8.94 6.98
C ILE A 60 6.47 -9.30 6.95
N ALA A 61 6.04 -9.94 5.86
CA ALA A 61 4.71 -10.50 5.74
C ALA A 61 4.80 -11.99 5.38
N ALA A 62 3.88 -12.79 5.90
CA ALA A 62 3.72 -14.18 5.54
C ALA A 62 2.27 -14.40 5.08
N GLU A 63 2.09 -15.11 3.97
CA GLU A 63 0.79 -15.53 3.45
C GLU A 63 0.78 -17.04 3.27
N ALA A 64 -0.30 -17.70 3.65
CA ALA A 64 -0.51 -19.13 3.46
C ALA A 64 -1.76 -19.39 2.62
N GLY A 65 -1.67 -20.35 1.70
CA GLY A 65 -2.79 -20.79 0.85
C GLY A 65 -2.77 -20.21 -0.56
N GLU A 66 -3.56 -20.83 -1.44
CA GLU A 66 -3.62 -20.50 -2.87
C GLU A 66 -4.96 -19.86 -3.24
N THR A 67 -6.02 -20.67 -3.24
CA THR A 67 -7.40 -20.26 -3.54
C THR A 67 -7.97 -19.44 -2.39
N TRP A 68 -8.09 -20.05 -1.21
CA TRP A 68 -8.26 -19.32 0.04
C TRP A 68 -6.90 -19.01 0.60
N PHE A 69 -6.70 -17.78 1.05
CA PHE A 69 -5.45 -17.40 1.69
C PHE A 69 -5.70 -16.59 2.95
N VAL A 70 -4.74 -16.67 3.85
CA VAL A 70 -4.63 -15.85 5.05
C VAL A 70 -3.19 -15.39 5.20
N GLY A 71 -2.98 -14.21 5.78
CA GLY A 71 -1.64 -13.70 5.99
C GLY A 71 -1.57 -12.73 7.15
N ALA A 72 -0.35 -12.57 7.64
CA ALA A 72 -0.02 -11.62 8.70
C ALA A 72 1.30 -10.92 8.37
N GLY A 73 1.49 -9.72 8.91
CA GLY A 73 2.74 -9.01 8.74
C GLY A 73 3.03 -8.03 9.86
N LEU A 74 4.29 -7.60 9.93
CA LEU A 74 4.79 -6.63 10.89
C LEU A 74 5.73 -5.67 10.18
N GLY A 75 5.55 -4.37 10.41
CA GLY A 75 6.45 -3.32 9.93
C GLY A 75 7.06 -2.53 11.08
N ARG A 76 8.27 -2.03 10.89
CA ARG A 76 9.01 -1.19 11.85
C ARG A 76 9.80 -0.12 11.13
N THR A 77 9.91 1.04 11.75
CA THR A 77 10.76 2.13 11.27
C THR A 77 11.66 2.68 12.37
N ASN A 78 12.60 3.53 11.96
CA ASN A 78 13.41 4.34 12.87
C ASN A 78 12.72 5.67 13.29
N LEU A 79 11.41 5.79 13.07
CA LEU A 79 10.57 6.95 13.43
C LEU A 79 10.95 8.28 12.77
N ARG A 80 11.84 8.28 11.78
CA ARG A 80 12.11 9.47 10.98
C ARG A 80 10.93 9.74 10.04
N GLN A 81 10.76 11.00 9.64
CA GLN A 81 9.68 11.39 8.75
C GLN A 81 9.77 10.70 7.40
N TYR A 82 8.64 10.20 6.92
CA TYR A 82 8.52 9.51 5.65
C TYR A 82 7.19 9.84 4.99
N ALA A 83 7.25 10.34 3.76
CA ALA A 83 6.07 10.47 2.93
C ALA A 83 5.74 9.06 2.41
N ASN A 84 4.71 8.41 2.94
CA ASN A 84 4.36 7.06 2.53
C ASN A 84 3.47 7.03 1.27
N LEU A 85 3.70 6.06 0.36
CA LEU A 85 2.96 5.88 -0.90
C LEU A 85 1.55 5.33 -0.71
N ASN A 86 1.39 4.38 0.22
CA ASN A 86 0.10 3.73 0.49
C ASN A 86 -0.69 4.44 1.60
N PHE A 87 -0.09 5.42 2.29
CA PHE A 87 -0.72 6.21 3.36
C PHE A 87 -1.15 5.34 4.56
N ASP A 88 -0.67 4.09 4.62
CA ASP A 88 -0.86 3.19 5.75
C ASP A 88 0.23 3.43 6.80
N PRO A 89 -0.04 3.10 8.08
CA PRO A 89 1.00 3.07 9.10
C PRO A 89 2.14 2.11 8.72
N ASN A 90 3.40 2.53 8.91
CA ASN A 90 4.57 1.69 8.65
C ASN A 90 4.98 0.87 9.87
N ASP A 91 4.90 1.44 11.07
CA ASP A 91 5.01 0.71 12.33
C ASP A 91 3.65 0.07 12.65
N ALA A 92 3.40 -1.08 12.05
CA ALA A 92 2.09 -1.71 12.07
C ALA A 92 2.16 -3.22 12.22
N TRP A 93 1.07 -3.81 12.72
CA TRP A 93 0.74 -5.19 12.37
C TRP A 93 -0.35 -5.21 11.30
N MET A 94 -0.32 -6.26 10.50
CA MET A 94 -1.22 -6.46 9.38
C MET A 94 -1.85 -7.84 9.44
N LEU A 95 -3.13 -7.93 9.08
CA LEU A 95 -3.83 -9.20 8.84
C LEU A 95 -4.51 -9.13 7.49
N SER A 96 -4.42 -10.20 6.72
CA SER A 96 -5.05 -10.30 5.41
C SER A 96 -5.73 -11.65 5.23
N ALA A 97 -6.79 -11.67 4.45
CA ALA A 97 -7.43 -12.89 3.99
C ALA A 97 -8.14 -12.64 2.67
N GLY A 98 -8.35 -13.69 1.89
CA GLY A 98 -9.09 -13.54 0.66
C GLY A 98 -9.30 -14.82 -0.11
N TYR A 99 -9.90 -14.62 -1.28
CA TYR A 99 -10.22 -15.66 -2.24
C TYR A 99 -9.68 -15.29 -3.61
N ARG A 100 -9.11 -16.27 -4.31
CA ARG A 100 -8.60 -16.17 -5.68
C ARG A 100 -9.34 -17.19 -6.55
N TRP A 101 -10.00 -16.70 -7.59
CA TRP A 101 -10.61 -17.55 -8.61
C TRP A 101 -9.58 -17.93 -9.68
N ALA A 102 -9.87 -18.97 -10.46
CA ALA A 102 -8.98 -19.47 -11.51
C ALA A 102 -8.76 -18.49 -12.68
N ASP A 103 -9.66 -17.52 -12.88
CA ASP A 103 -9.59 -16.50 -13.94
C ASP A 103 -8.75 -15.28 -13.55
N ASN A 104 -7.87 -15.37 -12.54
CA ASN A 104 -7.12 -14.23 -11.97
C ASN A 104 -7.98 -13.16 -11.29
N ARG A 105 -9.26 -13.43 -11.05
CA ARG A 105 -10.10 -12.61 -10.18
C ARG A 105 -9.73 -12.86 -8.73
N SER A 106 -9.86 -11.83 -7.88
CA SER A 106 -9.62 -11.98 -6.44
C SER A 106 -10.43 -10.98 -5.62
N LEU A 107 -10.73 -11.39 -4.39
CA LEU A 107 -11.32 -10.55 -3.35
C LEU A 107 -10.47 -10.72 -2.10
N SER A 108 -9.98 -9.62 -1.54
CA SER A 108 -9.10 -9.64 -0.38
C SER A 108 -9.45 -8.55 0.61
N ALA A 109 -9.43 -8.89 1.89
CA ALA A 109 -9.46 -7.96 2.99
C ALA A 109 -8.06 -7.77 3.57
N LEU A 110 -7.72 -6.54 3.93
CA LEU A 110 -6.47 -6.19 4.62
C LEU A 110 -6.77 -5.24 5.76
N LEU A 111 -6.36 -5.62 6.96
CA LEU A 111 -6.39 -4.79 8.16
C LEU A 111 -4.95 -4.34 8.46
N VAL A 112 -4.74 -3.04 8.55
CA VAL A 112 -3.47 -2.43 8.99
C VAL A 112 -3.76 -1.61 10.23
N ARG A 113 -3.02 -1.85 11.32
CA ARG A 113 -3.14 -1.08 12.55
C ARG A 113 -1.76 -0.66 13.02
N ASP A 114 -1.61 0.64 13.27
CA ASP A 114 -0.41 1.15 13.94
C ASP A 114 -0.28 0.47 15.31
N ASN A 115 0.94 0.10 15.68
CA ASN A 115 1.20 -0.59 16.93
C ASN A 115 2.33 0.06 17.72
N ARG A 116 2.55 1.36 17.49
CA ARG A 116 3.58 2.15 18.13
C ARG A 116 3.08 3.52 18.51
N GLU A 117 3.25 4.53 17.66
CA GLU A 117 3.01 5.93 18.03
C GLU A 117 1.52 6.29 18.05
N ASN A 118 0.69 5.62 17.24
CA ASN A 118 -0.72 5.97 17.11
C ASN A 118 -1.62 4.72 17.08
N PRO A 119 -1.66 3.90 18.14
CA PRO A 119 -2.32 2.59 18.13
C PRO A 119 -3.84 2.61 17.92
N ASP A 120 -4.45 3.80 17.91
CA ASP A 120 -5.83 4.05 17.52
C ASP A 120 -6.03 4.05 15.99
N GLN A 121 -4.98 4.35 15.21
CA GLN A 121 -5.00 4.45 13.76
C GLN A 121 -5.09 3.08 13.11
N GLN A 122 -6.11 2.93 12.26
CA GLN A 122 -6.39 1.70 11.57
C GLN A 122 -7.01 1.94 10.20
N HIS A 123 -6.54 1.17 9.22
CA HIS A 123 -7.14 1.01 7.90
C HIS A 123 -7.66 -0.40 7.71
N PHE A 124 -8.85 -0.50 7.11
CA PHE A 124 -9.38 -1.73 6.58
C PHE A 124 -9.66 -1.54 5.10
N HIS A 125 -9.02 -2.36 4.27
CA HIS A 125 -9.21 -2.39 2.84
C HIS A 125 -10.02 -3.61 2.44
N LEU A 126 -10.97 -3.41 1.54
CA LEU A 126 -11.61 -4.48 0.78
C LEU A 126 -11.32 -4.28 -0.69
N VAL A 127 -10.47 -5.15 -1.24
CA VAL A 127 -9.95 -5.03 -2.60
C VAL A 127 -10.55 -6.13 -3.47
N TYR A 128 -11.21 -5.74 -4.54
CA TYR A 128 -11.68 -6.62 -5.60
C TYR A 128 -10.88 -6.39 -6.88
N ARG A 129 -10.37 -7.45 -7.48
CA ARG A 129 -9.67 -7.41 -8.77
C ARG A 129 -10.35 -8.37 -9.73
N THR A 130 -10.57 -7.93 -10.96
CA THR A 130 -11.14 -8.77 -12.01
C THR A 130 -10.40 -8.56 -13.32
N PRO A 131 -10.11 -9.64 -14.08
CA PRO A 131 -9.67 -9.49 -15.46
C PRO A 131 -10.77 -8.81 -16.28
N ILE A 132 -10.33 -8.14 -17.35
CA ILE A 132 -11.14 -7.66 -18.46
C ILE A 132 -10.50 -8.22 -19.74
N GLU A 133 -11.28 -8.36 -20.81
CA GLU A 133 -10.78 -8.87 -22.09
C GLU A 133 -9.52 -8.14 -22.60
N GLY A 134 -8.65 -8.85 -23.31
CA GLY A 134 -7.41 -8.27 -23.85
C GLY A 134 -6.30 -8.06 -22.82
N GLY A 135 -6.29 -8.86 -21.74
CA GLY A 135 -5.25 -8.77 -20.70
C GLY A 135 -5.36 -7.52 -19.82
N GLN A 136 -6.53 -6.88 -19.82
CA GLN A 136 -6.84 -5.71 -19.02
C GLN A 136 -7.28 -6.13 -17.61
N ARG A 137 -7.26 -5.20 -16.66
CA ARG A 137 -7.70 -5.47 -15.28
C ARG A 137 -8.35 -4.26 -14.64
N LEU A 138 -9.45 -4.50 -13.93
CA LEU A 138 -10.09 -3.53 -13.05
C LEU A 138 -9.76 -3.89 -11.59
N THR A 139 -9.36 -2.89 -10.81
CA THR A 139 -9.19 -3.00 -9.36
C THR A 139 -10.07 -1.97 -8.66
N LEU A 140 -10.88 -2.44 -7.72
CA LEU A 140 -11.68 -1.64 -6.80
C LEU A 140 -11.13 -1.84 -5.39
N ASP A 141 -11.01 -0.76 -4.62
CA ASP A 141 -10.56 -0.80 -3.23
C ASP A 141 -11.46 0.12 -2.40
N LEU A 142 -12.13 -0.44 -1.40
CA LEU A 142 -12.87 0.30 -0.39
C LEU A 142 -12.03 0.41 0.87
N LEU A 143 -11.84 1.63 1.34
CA LEU A 143 -11.09 1.94 2.56
C LEU A 143 -12.07 2.34 3.67
N ALA A 144 -12.02 1.64 4.80
CA ALA A 144 -12.59 2.10 6.05
C ALA A 144 -11.45 2.53 6.99
N LYS A 145 -11.47 3.80 7.40
CA LYS A 145 -10.47 4.42 8.25
C LYS A 145 -11.06 4.76 9.62
N ARG A 146 -10.34 4.44 10.69
CA ARG A 146 -10.64 4.88 12.07
C ARG A 146 -9.36 5.27 12.81
N GLY A 147 -9.49 6.19 13.75
CA GLY A 147 -8.40 6.71 14.58
C GLY A 147 -8.74 8.09 15.11
N LEU A 148 -7.73 8.82 15.54
CA LEU A 148 -7.82 10.20 16.01
C LEU A 148 -7.22 11.15 14.97
N VAL A 149 -7.84 12.33 14.82
CA VAL A 149 -7.28 13.47 14.08
C VAL A 149 -7.48 14.68 14.96
N ASP A 150 -6.38 15.36 15.32
CA ASP A 150 -6.40 16.51 16.23
C ASP A 150 -7.10 16.20 17.58
N GLY A 151 -6.94 14.96 18.07
CA GLY A 151 -7.56 14.47 19.30
C GLY A 151 -9.02 13.99 19.14
N GLU A 152 -9.64 14.21 17.99
CA GLU A 152 -11.04 13.85 17.75
C GLU A 152 -11.17 12.50 17.03
N PRO A 153 -12.08 11.61 17.47
CA PRO A 153 -12.29 10.32 16.83
C PRO A 153 -12.91 10.47 15.44
N ILE A 154 -12.32 9.77 14.46
CA ILE A 154 -12.82 9.71 13.10
C ILE A 154 -13.26 8.30 12.72
N ARG A 155 -14.29 8.24 11.87
CA ARG A 155 -14.65 7.08 11.05
C ARG A 155 -14.94 7.59 9.65
N ARG A 156 -14.19 7.13 8.65
CA ARG A 156 -14.29 7.64 7.28
C ARG A 156 -14.21 6.51 6.28
N LEU A 157 -14.85 6.75 5.13
CA LEU A 157 -14.83 5.85 3.98
C LEU A 157 -14.11 6.52 2.82
N GLY A 158 -13.08 5.84 2.31
CA GLY A 158 -12.39 6.17 1.09
C GLY A 158 -12.62 5.10 0.04
N ALA A 159 -12.24 5.39 -1.19
CA ALA A 159 -12.30 4.41 -2.27
C ALA A 159 -11.24 4.70 -3.33
N SER A 160 -10.83 3.67 -4.05
CA SER A 160 -10.06 3.84 -5.28
C SER A 160 -10.48 2.88 -6.37
N VAL A 161 -10.33 3.36 -7.60
CA VAL A 161 -10.57 2.59 -8.82
C VAL A 161 -9.30 2.69 -9.67
N ALA A 162 -8.79 1.55 -10.11
CA ALA A 162 -7.67 1.48 -11.04
C ALA A 162 -8.05 0.64 -12.26
N TYR A 163 -7.63 1.10 -13.43
CA TYR A 163 -7.76 0.39 -14.69
C TYR A 163 -6.38 0.19 -15.30
N ASP A 164 -6.03 -1.06 -15.54
CA ASP A 164 -4.75 -1.49 -16.09
C ASP A 164 -4.95 -2.01 -17.52
N TRP A 165 -4.26 -1.38 -18.47
CA TRP A 165 -3.96 -1.95 -19.78
C TRP A 165 -2.64 -2.72 -19.73
N PRO A 166 -2.31 -3.56 -20.73
CA PRO A 166 -1.03 -4.27 -20.75
C PRO A 166 0.19 -3.35 -20.57
N ARG A 167 0.16 -2.14 -21.16
CA ARG A 167 1.30 -1.20 -21.13
C ARG A 167 1.10 0.05 -20.29
N HIS A 168 -0.10 0.38 -19.85
CA HIS A 168 -0.36 1.62 -19.11
C HIS A 168 -1.41 1.40 -18.03
N PHE A 169 -1.50 2.31 -17.07
CA PHE A 169 -2.57 2.28 -16.08
C PHE A 169 -3.01 3.69 -15.69
N VAL A 170 -4.24 3.77 -15.18
CA VAL A 170 -4.75 4.94 -14.47
C VAL A 170 -5.39 4.51 -13.16
N ARG A 171 -5.29 5.36 -12.13
CA ARG A 171 -5.95 5.18 -10.84
C ARG A 171 -6.46 6.50 -10.30
N VAL A 172 -7.68 6.49 -9.77
CA VAL A 172 -8.24 7.58 -8.99
C VAL A 172 -8.51 7.06 -7.58
N ALA A 173 -8.12 7.83 -6.56
CA ALA A 173 -8.35 7.49 -5.17
C ALA A 173 -8.87 8.70 -4.39
N TRP A 174 -9.93 8.50 -3.61
CA TRP A 174 -10.40 9.43 -2.60
C TRP A 174 -10.00 8.92 -1.22
N ASP A 175 -9.17 9.70 -0.53
CA ASP A 175 -8.68 9.41 0.81
C ASP A 175 -9.08 10.54 1.78
N PRO A 176 -10.14 10.36 2.58
CA PRO A 176 -10.52 11.32 3.60
C PRO A 176 -9.54 11.28 4.77
N LYS A 177 -9.18 12.46 5.30
CA LYS A 177 -8.23 12.58 6.42
C LYS A 177 -6.93 11.84 6.12
N VAL A 178 -6.32 12.20 4.99
CA VAL A 178 -5.10 11.58 4.45
C VAL A 178 -3.99 11.58 5.50
N ASN A 179 -3.33 10.44 5.73
CA ASN A 179 -2.36 10.25 6.83
C ASN A 179 -2.85 10.74 8.21
N PHE A 180 -4.14 10.59 8.52
CA PHE A 180 -4.74 11.08 9.78
C PHE A 180 -4.53 12.58 10.03
N THR A 181 -4.47 13.37 8.96
CA THR A 181 -4.46 14.84 9.02
C THR A 181 -5.86 15.42 8.83
N ALA A 182 -6.03 16.72 9.05
CA ALA A 182 -7.29 17.41 8.78
C ALA A 182 -7.70 17.41 7.30
N GLN A 183 -6.78 17.14 6.38
CA GLN A 183 -6.97 17.28 4.93
C GLN A 183 -7.60 16.04 4.30
N ASN A 184 -8.45 16.24 3.30
CA ASN A 184 -8.89 15.17 2.42
C ASN A 184 -8.10 15.24 1.11
N MET A 185 -7.92 14.09 0.44
CA MET A 185 -7.13 14.03 -0.79
C MET A 185 -7.87 13.27 -1.89
N LEU A 186 -7.98 13.90 -3.05
CA LEU A 186 -8.21 13.20 -4.31
C LEU A 186 -6.87 13.00 -5.01
N ARG A 187 -6.55 11.76 -5.37
CA ARG A 187 -5.30 11.42 -6.06
C ARG A 187 -5.60 10.84 -7.43
N LEU A 188 -4.94 11.41 -8.44
CA LEU A 188 -4.83 10.82 -9.76
C LEU A 188 -3.44 10.22 -9.91
N SER A 189 -3.36 9.03 -10.49
CA SER A 189 -2.10 8.37 -10.81
C SER A 189 -2.19 7.75 -12.20
N ALA A 190 -1.10 7.82 -12.94
CA ALA A 190 -0.97 7.17 -14.25
C ALA A 190 0.48 6.67 -14.41
N GLY A 191 0.68 5.70 -15.30
CA GLY A 191 2.02 5.21 -15.58
C GLY A 191 2.10 4.32 -16.82
N LEU A 192 3.34 4.05 -17.22
CA LEU A 192 3.74 3.24 -18.36
C LEU A 192 4.53 2.02 -17.88
N ARG A 193 4.37 0.89 -18.56
CA ARG A 193 5.15 -0.35 -18.43
C ARG A 193 5.98 -0.52 -19.69
N PHE A 194 7.27 -0.79 -19.53
CA PHE A 194 8.25 -0.94 -20.61
C PHE A 194 9.20 -2.08 -20.30
#